data_AF-A0A645DP67-F1
#
_entry.id   AF-A0A645DP67-F1
#
_cell.length_a   1.000
_cell.length_b   1.000
_cell.length_c   1.000
_cell.angle_alpha   90.00
_cell.angle_beta   90.00
_cell.angle_gamma   90.00
#
_symmetry.space_group_name_H-M   'P 1'
#
loop_
_entity.id
_entity.type
_entity.pdbx_description
1 polymer ?
#
loop_
_entity_poly.entity_id
_entity_poly.type
_entity_poly.pdbx_seq_one_letter_code
_entity_poly.pdbx_strand_id
1 'polypeptide(L)' 'MVDLSAYGKAVSEDTKKLVAAEKKKILDGKWDVFYGPIKGQDGKVVVQQGKNLNDGEMLSMSWFVEGVEGTIPK' A
#
# COMPACT_ATOMS: atom_id res chain seq x y z
N MET A 1 -9.45 8.44 -13.79
CA MET A 1 -10.33 7.78 -12.80
C MET A 1 -9.70 6.44 -12.49
N VAL A 2 -9.49 6.13 -11.21
CA VAL A 2 -8.87 4.86 -10.75
C VAL A 2 -9.97 4.02 -10.10
N ASP A 3 -10.15 2.79 -10.56
CA ASP A 3 -11.10 1.85 -9.95
C ASP A 3 -10.63 0.40 -10.11
N LEU A 4 -11.17 -0.50 -9.29
CA LEU A 4 -10.99 -1.93 -9.36
C LEU A 4 -11.81 -2.52 -10.53
N SER A 5 -11.21 -3.47 -11.24
CA SER A 5 -11.93 -4.29 -12.21
C SER A 5 -12.87 -5.30 -11.51
N ALA A 6 -13.67 -6.02 -12.30
CA ALA A 6 -14.53 -7.07 -11.78
C ALA A 6 -13.71 -8.22 -11.15
N TYR A 7 -14.19 -8.74 -10.01
CA TYR A 7 -13.55 -9.89 -9.36
C TYR A 7 -13.59 -11.15 -10.23
N GLY A 8 -12.52 -11.94 -10.18
CA GLY A 8 -12.51 -13.28 -10.74
C GLY A 8 -13.47 -14.23 -10.01
N LYS A 9 -13.86 -15.32 -10.69
CA LYS A 9 -14.85 -16.29 -10.17
C LYS A 9 -14.43 -16.98 -8.86
N ALA A 10 -13.13 -17.08 -8.60
CA ALA A 10 -12.58 -17.74 -7.42
C ALA A 10 -12.59 -16.88 -6.15
N VAL A 11 -12.91 -15.58 -6.24
CA VAL A 11 -12.92 -14.69 -5.09
C VAL A 11 -14.18 -14.93 -4.27
N SER A 12 -14.01 -15.32 -3.00
CA SER A 12 -15.12 -15.54 -2.07
C SER A 12 -15.86 -14.25 -1.74
N GLU A 13 -17.12 -14.36 -1.32
CA GLU A 13 -17.92 -13.21 -0.90
C GLU A 13 -17.29 -12.44 0.27
N ASP A 14 -16.68 -13.15 1.21
CA ASP A 14 -16.04 -12.51 2.38
C ASP A 14 -14.79 -11.73 1.96
N THR A 15 -14.00 -12.24 1.01
CA THR A 15 -12.88 -11.46 0.43
C THR A 15 -13.39 -10.23 -0.32
N LYS A 16 -14.48 -10.33 -1.07
CA LYS A 16 -15.08 -9.16 -1.76
C LYS A 16 -15.53 -8.09 -0.76
N LYS A 17 -16.15 -8.49 0.35
CA LYS A 17 -16.55 -7.57 1.42
C LYS A 17 -15.35 -6.88 2.05
N LEU A 18 -14.28 -7.62 2.32
CA LEU A 18 -13.04 -7.06 2.87
C LEU A 18 -12.45 -6.01 1.91
N VAL A 19 -12.31 -6.34 0.63
CA VAL A 19 -11.78 -5.40 -0.38
C VAL A 19 -12.67 -4.17 -0.51
N ALA A 20 -14.00 -4.33 -0.51
CA ALA A 20 -14.94 -3.21 -0.55
C ALA A 20 -14.81 -2.29 0.67
N ALA A 21 -14.60 -2.86 1.86
CA ALA A 21 -14.38 -2.10 3.09
C ALA A 21 -13.07 -1.30 3.04
N GLU A 22 -11.95 -1.91 2.62
CA GLU A 22 -10.66 -1.23 2.51
C GLU A 22 -10.68 -0.17 1.39
N LYS A 23 -11.28 -0.46 0.23
CA LYS A 23 -11.50 0.53 -0.84
C LYS A 23 -12.24 1.76 -0.31
N LYS A 24 -13.30 1.55 0.48
CA LYS A 24 -14.04 2.66 1.08
C LYS A 24 -13.19 3.47 2.05
N LYS A 25 -12.32 2.85 2.86
CA LYS A 25 -11.42 3.60 3.76
C LYS A 25 -10.45 4.50 2.99
N ILE A 26 -9.91 4.01 1.88
CA ILE A 26 -9.01 4.78 1.01
C ILE A 26 -9.76 5.94 0.34
N LEU A 27 -10.93 5.67 -0.25
CA LEU A 27 -11.73 6.71 -0.91
C LEU A 27 -12.28 7.77 0.06
N ASP A 28 -12.63 7.38 1.27
CA ASP A 28 -13.08 8.30 2.33
C ASP A 28 -11.90 9.08 2.96
N GLY A 29 -10.64 8.82 2.56
CA GLY A 29 -9.45 9.45 3.13
C GLY A 29 -9.14 9.07 4.57
N LYS A 30 -9.76 8.00 5.09
CA LYS A 30 -9.57 7.53 6.48
C LYS A 30 -8.25 6.80 6.67
N TRP A 31 -7.67 6.29 5.58
CA TRP A 31 -6.42 5.57 5.59
C TRP A 31 -5.70 5.73 4.25
N ASP A 32 -4.37 5.80 4.31
CA ASP A 32 -3.46 5.87 3.16
C ASP A 32 -2.56 4.63 3.18
N VAL A 33 -2.24 4.11 1.99
CA VAL A 33 -1.43 2.90 1.82
C VAL A 33 0.03 3.11 2.24
N PHE A 34 0.52 4.35 2.22
CA PHE A 34 1.88 4.70 2.66
C PHE A 34 1.91 5.31 4.08
N TYR A 35 1.11 4.76 5.00
CA TYR A 35 1.07 5.17 6.40
C TYR A 35 1.90 4.23 7.30
N GLY A 36 2.80 4.80 8.09
CA GLY A 36 3.74 4.06 8.93
C GLY A 36 3.10 3.36 10.14
N PRO A 37 3.77 2.32 10.68
CA PRO A 37 5.17 2.00 10.41
C PRO A 37 5.37 1.17 9.13
N ILE A 38 6.29 1.63 8.26
CA ILE A 38 6.74 0.90 7.08
C ILE A 38 8.22 0.60 7.26
N LYS A 39 8.58 -0.65 6.99
CA LYS A 39 9.98 -1.08 6.97
C LYS A 39 10.45 -1.27 5.54
N GLY A 40 11.69 -0.89 5.29
CA GLY A 40 12.40 -1.22 4.06
C GLY A 40 12.77 -2.70 4.00
N GLN A 41 13.24 -3.14 2.84
CA GLN A 41 13.69 -4.50 2.56
C GLN A 41 14.83 -4.96 3.50
N ASP A 42 15.59 -4.01 4.05
CA ASP A 42 16.64 -4.24 5.04
C ASP A 42 16.13 -4.32 6.50
N GLY A 43 14.81 -4.28 6.69
CA GLY A 43 14.15 -4.34 8.00
C GLY A 43 14.17 -3.03 8.78
N LYS A 44 14.81 -1.97 8.27
CA LYS A 44 14.81 -0.66 8.94
C LYS A 44 13.50 0.08 8.71
N VAL A 45 13.04 0.82 9.73
CA VAL A 45 11.86 1.67 9.60
C VAL A 45 12.18 2.84 8.67
N VAL A 46 11.44 2.93 7.55
CA VAL A 46 11.56 3.98 6.53
C VAL A 46 10.44 5.00 6.62
N VAL A 47 9.26 4.60 7.12
CA VAL A 47 8.18 5.52 7.49
C VAL A 47 7.80 5.24 8.94
N GLN A 48 7.95 6.26 9.80
CA GLN A 48 7.67 6.12 11.22
C GLN A 48 6.18 5.95 11.49
N GLN A 49 5.84 5.31 12.61
CA GLN A 49 4.46 5.17 13.06
C GLN A 49 3.77 6.53 13.14
N GLY A 50 2.57 6.65 12.57
CA GLY A 50 1.80 7.89 12.59
C GLY A 50 2.23 8.92 11.53
N LYS A 51 3.17 8.59 10.66
CA LYS A 51 3.58 9.41 9.51
C LYS A 51 3.11 8.77 8.21
N ASN A 52 2.82 9.59 7.22
CA ASN A 52 2.59 9.19 5.84
C ASN A 52 3.63 9.84 4.93
N LEU A 53 3.86 9.23 3.76
CA LEU A 53 4.64 9.87 2.71
C LEU A 53 3.81 10.96 2.02
N ASN A 54 4.43 12.08 1.70
CA ASN A 54 3.86 13.06 0.79
C ASN A 54 4.13 12.69 -0.68
N ASP A 55 3.43 13.34 -1.61
CA ASP A 55 3.54 13.05 -3.05
C ASP A 55 4.97 13.12 -3.59
N GLY A 56 5.78 14.08 -3.13
CA GLY A 56 7.18 14.21 -3.56
C GLY A 56 8.04 13.04 -3.08
N GLU A 57 7.83 12.58 -1.85
CA GLU A 57 8.49 11.40 -1.30
C GLU A 57 8.06 10.11 -2.03
N MET A 58 6.77 9.99 -2.34
CA MET A 58 6.22 8.84 -3.08
C MET A 58 6.79 8.77 -4.51
N LEU A 59 6.83 9.91 -5.21
CA LEU A 59 7.38 9.99 -6.57
C LEU A 59 8.90 9.78 -6.63
N SER A 60 9.60 9.98 -5.51
CA SER A 60 11.05 9.79 -5.39
C SER A 60 11.43 8.47 -4.72
N MET A 61 10.47 7.55 -4.53
CA MET A 61 10.71 6.31 -3.80
C MET A 61 11.68 5.39 -4.56
N SER A 62 12.87 5.20 -3.99
CA SER A 62 13.95 4.37 -4.54
C SER A 62 14.36 3.25 -3.58
N TRP A 63 13.38 2.63 -2.94
CA TRP A 63 13.58 1.52 -1.99
C TRP A 63 12.38 0.55 -2.04
N PHE A 64 12.59 -0.69 -1.58
CA PHE A 64 11.54 -1.69 -1.45
C PHE A 64 11.16 -1.92 0.01
N VAL A 65 9.92 -2.36 0.26
CA VAL A 65 9.44 -2.72 1.61
C VAL A 65 9.98 -4.10 2.05
N GLU A 66 9.93 -4.37 3.36
CA GLU A 66 10.18 -5.69 3.94
C GLU A 66 9.35 -6.77 3.23
N GLY A 67 9.99 -7.88 2.84
CA GLY A 67 9.34 -9.00 2.15
C GLY A 67 9.35 -8.94 0.61
N VAL A 68 9.77 -7.83 0.00
CA VAL A 68 10.00 -7.77 -1.44
C VAL A 68 11.34 -8.40 -1.79
N GLU A 69 11.35 -9.30 -2.76
CA GLU A 69 12.57 -9.85 -3.35
C GLU A 69 12.88 -9.15 -4.68
N GLY A 70 14.12 -8.68 -4.83
CA GLY A 70 14.55 -7.92 -5.99
C GLY A 70 15.57 -6.84 -5.61
N THR A 71 16.18 -6.25 -6.62
CA THR A 71 17.08 -5.10 -6.48
C THR A 71 16.65 -3.99 -7.41
N ILE A 72 16.88 -2.74 -7.02
CA ILE A 72 16.59 -1.59 -7.87
C ILE A 72 17.79 -1.43 -8.82
N PRO A 73 17.58 -1.48 -10.15
CA PRO A 73 18.63 -1.21 -11.12
C PRO A 73 19.21 0.19 -10.93
N LYS A 74 20.51 0.34 -11.17
CA LYS A 74 21.20 1.63 -11.11
C LYS A 74 21.00 2.43 -12.38
#